data_AF-A0A8I0SUK7-F1
#
_entry.id   AF-A0A8I0SUK7-F1
#
_cell.length_a   1.000
_cell.length_b   1.000
_cell.length_c   1.000
_cell.angle_alpha   90.00
_cell.angle_beta   90.00
_cell.angle_gamma   90.00
#
_symmetry.space_group_name_H-M   'P 1'
#
loop_
_entity.id
_entity.type
_entity.pdbx_description
1 polymer ?
#
loop_
_entity_poly.entity_id
_entity_poly.type
_entity_poly.pdbx_seq_one_letter_code
_entity_poly.pdbx_strand_id
1 'polypeptide(L)'
;MGIHVYLDIFPERIDPKIWHALYLDTLRLFKSWPGGLVGLREETIGDCKRLTYSSHIEHDEDDPVKRRWKVEGDQESGETGESFELYAHLNRYRRAEEIITQDHPSLLDNLTCRCQAGCSVFGSKTQGHPYHYAILAVAMLVEDTFPKAALACGNITLPQARKAQQSVREILGRDVALPLAVDGERLLRELIRQDGMEKGIQQFFLAYHGEDDDGIQIVARNVEPTILQRCYARFLASCPPPKTVGFDGACQDWINADGDLSALINMACLNEVGPQADPVQMGESLVSTWLTAPADSIRSMPRPEEHKVESPGIDDLFTDTMMLMCGMQGLHTRIRIPVETVLAEFQKLFPDRFDEIRQAVLMQHDKLLEKLKELDHEYAKLMQKILDEQSATVQQRPLFKMSDLRHLNACDPLPDEINEVMDSVAHSLKASIQKLMESTPELNGQGADYIRVTIYKQSRHRHIALTEAGWRWIDQETDVNTLLLALFLVSIMDNSQDFVNFRNALLESHIAMAALCSRIK
;
A
#
# COMPACT_ATOMS: atom_id res chain seq x y z
N MET A 1 5.87 -7.10 -3.53
CA MET A 1 4.99 -5.93 -3.69
C MET A 1 4.58 -5.44 -2.31
N GLY A 2 4.37 -4.15 -2.11
CA GLY A 2 3.97 -3.59 -0.82
C GLY A 2 3.72 -2.09 -0.92
N ILE A 3 3.02 -1.54 0.07
CA ILE A 3 2.75 -0.10 0.18
C ILE A 3 3.74 0.50 1.17
N HIS A 4 4.55 1.43 0.68
CA HIS A 4 5.66 2.00 1.41
C HIS A 4 5.43 3.47 1.78
N VAL A 5 5.98 3.87 2.92
CA VAL A 5 6.20 5.28 3.27
C VAL A 5 7.68 5.45 3.61
N TYR A 6 8.29 6.44 2.97
CA TYR A 6 9.69 6.82 3.14
C TYR A 6 9.78 8.25 3.63
N LEU A 7 10.77 8.50 4.49
CA LEU A 7 11.16 9.84 4.92
C LEU A 7 12.68 9.95 4.79
N ASP A 8 13.13 10.80 3.88
CA ASP A 8 14.54 11.13 3.70
C ASP A 8 14.80 12.57 4.16
N ILE A 9 15.97 12.81 4.75
CA ILE A 9 16.37 14.13 5.24
C ILE A 9 17.83 14.47 4.88
N PHE A 10 18.14 15.76 4.88
CA PHE A 10 19.49 16.30 5.01
C PHE A 10 19.72 16.81 6.43
N PRO A 11 20.27 16.00 7.34
CA PRO A 11 20.38 16.38 8.76
C PRO A 11 21.37 17.54 9.02
N GLU A 12 22.19 17.90 8.04
CA GLU A 12 23.07 19.08 8.06
C GLU A 12 22.30 20.38 7.81
N ARG A 13 21.13 20.29 7.16
CA ARG A 13 20.26 21.45 6.83
C ARG A 13 19.16 21.69 7.86
N ILE A 14 19.11 20.87 8.92
CA ILE A 14 18.07 20.90 9.95
C ILE A 14 18.65 21.40 11.27
N ASP A 15 17.94 22.35 11.90
CA ASP A 15 18.26 22.81 13.24
C ASP A 15 17.90 21.73 14.29
N PRO A 16 18.84 21.29 15.14
CA PRO A 16 18.59 20.23 16.12
C PRO A 16 17.51 20.56 17.15
N LYS A 17 17.30 21.83 17.51
CA LYS A 17 16.27 22.23 18.48
C LYS A 17 14.89 22.16 17.85
N ILE A 18 14.76 22.60 16.59
CA ILE A 18 13.50 22.48 15.83
C ILE A 18 13.18 20.99 15.60
N TRP A 19 14.17 20.16 15.27
CA TRP A 19 13.98 18.71 15.15
C TRP A 19 13.46 18.08 16.44
N HIS A 20 14.04 18.45 17.58
CA HIS A 20 13.58 17.94 18.87
C HIS A 20 12.16 18.38 19.21
N ALA A 21 11.81 19.65 18.95
CA ALA A 21 10.43 20.12 19.13
C ALA A 21 9.45 19.35 18.24
N LEU A 22 9.82 19.13 16.98
CA LEU A 22 9.04 18.33 16.04
C LEU A 22 8.87 16.88 16.52
N TYR A 23 9.93 16.25 17.04
CA TYR A 23 9.86 14.92 17.63
C TYR A 23 8.79 14.85 18.73
N LEU A 24 8.73 15.84 19.62
CA LEU A 24 7.70 15.89 20.66
C LEU A 24 6.29 16.04 20.08
N ASP A 25 6.12 16.79 18.99
CA ASP A 25 4.84 16.89 18.29
C ASP A 25 4.45 15.57 17.61
N THR A 26 5.41 14.83 17.03
CA THR A 26 5.14 13.48 16.48
C THR A 26 4.72 12.49 17.57
N LEU A 27 5.31 12.57 18.78
CA LEU A 27 4.88 11.78 19.92
C LEU A 27 3.46 12.12 20.37
N ARG A 28 3.11 13.41 20.42
CA ARG A 28 1.74 13.85 20.75
C ARG A 28 0.74 13.33 19.72
N LEU A 29 1.08 13.45 18.44
CA LEU A 29 0.26 12.94 17.34
C LEU A 29 -0.04 11.45 17.54
N PHE A 30 0.99 10.65 17.83
CA PHE A 30 0.84 9.21 18.01
C PHE A 30 0.11 8.81 19.30
N LYS A 31 0.39 9.49 20.42
CA LYS A 31 -0.31 9.24 21.69
C LYS A 31 -1.80 9.59 21.62
N SER A 32 -2.19 10.44 20.67
CA SER A 32 -3.58 10.84 20.44
C SER A 32 -4.18 10.22 19.17
N TRP A 33 -3.49 9.29 18.52
CA TRP A 33 -3.95 8.68 17.28
C TRP A 33 -5.19 7.79 17.52
N PRO A 34 -6.28 7.94 16.76
CA PRO A 34 -7.46 7.08 16.86
C PRO A 34 -7.10 5.60 16.67
N GLY A 35 -7.70 4.73 17.49
CA GLY A 35 -7.42 3.30 17.46
C GLY A 35 -6.13 2.86 18.17
N GLY A 36 -5.26 3.80 18.57
CA GLY A 36 -4.03 3.54 19.32
C GLY A 36 -2.94 2.87 18.48
N LEU A 37 -1.71 3.36 18.58
CA LEU A 37 -0.57 2.76 17.89
C LEU A 37 0.19 1.82 18.81
N VAL A 38 0.78 0.77 18.24
CA VAL A 38 1.58 -0.20 18.99
C VAL A 38 2.99 -0.31 18.46
N GLY A 39 3.92 -0.58 19.38
CA GLY A 39 5.30 -0.93 19.09
C GLY A 39 5.68 -2.23 19.80
N LEU A 40 6.52 -3.04 19.16
CA LEU A 40 7.02 -4.28 19.76
C LEU A 40 8.06 -3.97 20.82
N ARG A 41 7.84 -4.53 22.02
CA ARG A 41 8.73 -4.42 23.17
C ARG A 41 9.07 -5.79 23.72
N GLU A 42 10.22 -5.85 24.37
CA GLU A 42 10.61 -6.99 25.21
C GLU A 42 10.32 -6.65 26.66
N GLU A 43 9.40 -7.39 27.27
CA GLU A 43 9.04 -7.25 28.68
C GLU A 43 9.72 -8.35 29.51
N THR A 44 10.26 -7.99 30.67
CA THR A 44 10.88 -8.95 31.61
C THR A 44 9.91 -9.26 32.74
N ILE A 45 9.57 -10.54 32.91
CA ILE A 45 8.68 -11.07 33.94
C ILE A 45 9.45 -12.10 34.76
N GLY A 46 9.92 -11.71 35.95
CA GLY A 46 10.88 -12.52 36.72
C GLY A 46 12.16 -12.75 35.92
N ASP A 47 12.58 -14.02 35.79
CA ASP A 47 13.72 -14.42 34.96
C ASP A 47 13.36 -14.71 33.49
N CYS A 48 12.09 -14.51 33.13
CA CYS A 48 11.59 -14.74 31.78
C CYS A 48 11.43 -13.42 31.03
N LYS A 49 11.39 -13.53 29.71
CA LYS A 49 11.16 -12.40 28.84
C LYS A 49 10.11 -12.77 27.80
N ARG A 50 9.24 -11.84 27.44
CA ARG A 50 8.20 -12.00 26.43
C ARG A 50 8.17 -10.83 25.47
N LEU A 51 7.60 -11.05 24.30
CA LEU A 51 7.40 -10.02 23.29
C LEU A 51 5.97 -9.47 23.40
N THR A 52 5.84 -8.15 23.47
CA THR A 52 4.55 -7.49 23.70
C THR A 52 4.37 -6.35 22.69
N TYR A 53 3.23 -6.33 22.01
CA TYR A 53 2.76 -5.13 21.30
C TYR A 53 2.17 -4.17 22.33
N SER A 54 2.91 -3.10 22.59
CA SER A 54 2.61 -2.13 23.65
C SER A 54 2.18 -0.80 23.06
N SER A 55 1.19 -0.17 23.71
CA SER A 55 0.78 1.21 23.43
C SER A 55 1.86 2.23 23.82
N HIS A 56 2.82 1.81 24.66
CA HIS A 56 3.98 2.61 25.00
C HIS A 56 5.04 2.49 23.90
N ILE A 57 4.87 3.28 22.86
CA ILE A 57 5.73 3.31 21.67
C ILE A 57 7.06 4.06 21.88
N GLU A 58 7.25 4.71 23.01
CA GLU A 58 8.46 5.47 23.32
C GLU A 58 9.54 4.55 23.93
N HIS A 59 10.79 4.76 23.54
CA HIS A 59 11.93 3.95 23.95
C HIS A 59 13.05 4.86 24.43
N ASP A 60 13.79 4.38 25.43
CA ASP A 60 14.99 5.03 25.98
C ASP A 60 14.73 6.49 26.39
N GLU A 61 13.59 6.78 27.05
CA GLU A 61 13.16 8.14 27.44
C GLU A 61 14.22 8.91 28.24
N ASP A 62 14.97 8.20 29.07
CA ASP A 62 16.01 8.75 29.95
C ASP A 62 17.36 9.00 29.23
N ASP A 63 17.55 8.48 28.01
CA ASP A 63 18.78 8.65 27.22
C ASP A 63 18.49 9.58 26.04
N PRO A 64 18.85 10.88 26.11
CA PRO A 64 18.54 11.84 25.05
C PRO A 64 19.05 11.46 23.67
N VAL A 65 20.09 10.62 23.57
CA VAL A 65 20.70 10.20 22.30
C VAL A 65 19.98 8.99 21.71
N LYS A 66 19.50 8.07 22.56
CA LYS A 66 18.79 6.86 22.13
C LYS A 66 17.27 7.00 22.09
N ARG A 67 16.74 8.04 22.75
CA ARG A 67 15.31 8.33 22.83
C ARG A 67 14.70 8.35 21.43
N ARG A 68 13.71 7.49 21.23
CA ARG A 68 12.98 7.34 19.96
C ARG A 68 11.57 6.86 20.23
N TRP A 69 10.69 7.03 19.26
CA TRP A 69 9.50 6.19 19.21
C TRP A 69 9.69 5.08 18.18
N LYS A 70 8.95 3.98 18.35
CA LYS A 70 8.88 2.84 17.44
C LYS A 70 7.44 2.39 17.27
N VAL A 71 6.96 2.32 16.03
CA VAL A 71 5.59 1.89 15.67
C VAL A 71 5.66 0.75 14.68
N GLU A 72 4.82 -0.27 14.87
CA GLU A 72 4.74 -1.47 14.04
C GLU A 72 3.30 -1.84 13.66
N GLY A 73 2.31 -1.16 14.20
CA GLY A 73 0.91 -1.47 13.94
C GLY A 73 -0.05 -0.56 14.69
N ASP A 74 -1.31 -0.93 14.66
CA ASP A 74 -2.37 -0.31 15.46
C ASP A 74 -3.08 -1.33 16.36
N GLN A 75 -3.61 -0.84 17.47
CA GLN A 75 -4.21 -1.65 18.51
C GLN A 75 -5.65 -2.06 18.15
N GLU A 76 -6.40 -1.18 17.50
CA GLU A 76 -7.81 -1.40 17.19
C GLU A 76 -8.03 -2.50 16.15
N SER A 77 -7.32 -2.49 15.02
CA SER A 77 -7.39 -3.59 14.05
C SER A 77 -6.51 -4.77 14.47
N GLY A 78 -5.46 -4.51 15.25
CA GLY A 78 -4.42 -5.47 15.59
C GLY A 78 -3.59 -5.90 14.37
N GLU A 79 -3.65 -5.15 13.27
CA GLU A 79 -2.79 -5.31 12.11
C GLU A 79 -1.40 -4.73 12.41
N THR A 80 -0.37 -5.47 12.01
CA THR A 80 1.04 -5.12 12.27
C THR A 80 1.86 -5.36 11.01
N GLY A 81 2.98 -4.67 10.86
CA GLY A 81 3.90 -4.83 9.74
C GLY A 81 5.34 -4.49 10.12
N GLU A 82 6.02 -3.77 9.23
CA GLU A 82 7.42 -3.42 9.47
C GLU A 82 7.55 -2.26 10.48
N SER A 83 8.73 -2.17 11.10
CA SER A 83 9.01 -1.15 12.11
C SER A 83 9.32 0.21 11.50
N PHE A 84 8.72 1.25 12.08
CA PHE A 84 9.07 2.64 11.82
C PHE A 84 9.62 3.26 13.10
N GLU A 85 10.75 3.98 13.01
CA GLU A 85 11.35 4.64 14.16
C GLU A 85 11.85 6.06 13.81
N LEU A 86 11.74 6.95 14.79
CA LEU A 86 12.30 8.30 14.71
C LEU A 86 12.98 8.66 16.03
N TYR A 87 14.26 9.03 15.95
CA TYR A 87 15.09 9.41 17.07
C TYR A 87 14.93 10.90 17.36
N ALA A 88 14.84 11.22 18.66
CA ALA A 88 14.78 12.60 19.13
C ALA A 88 16.05 13.40 18.82
N HIS A 89 17.19 12.71 18.65
CA HIS A 89 18.50 13.31 18.49
C HIS A 89 18.99 13.29 17.04
N LEU A 90 19.01 14.45 16.39
CA LEU A 90 19.33 14.60 14.96
C LEU A 90 20.70 14.03 14.56
N ASN A 91 21.71 14.07 15.43
CA ASN A 91 23.04 13.52 15.10
C ASN A 91 23.02 12.01 14.84
N ARG A 92 21.94 11.29 15.21
CA ARG A 92 21.78 9.88 14.85
C ARG A 92 21.76 9.66 13.34
N TYR A 93 21.35 10.67 12.58
CA TYR A 93 21.22 10.64 11.13
C TYR A 93 22.42 11.23 10.40
N ARG A 94 23.34 11.90 11.10
CA ARG A 94 24.55 12.48 10.49
C ARG A 94 25.56 11.37 10.22
N ARG A 95 26.00 11.24 8.96
CA ARG A 95 27.10 10.33 8.60
C ARG A 95 28.43 10.96 9.06
N ALA A 96 29.34 10.14 9.56
CA ALA A 96 30.63 10.60 10.09
C ALA A 96 31.56 11.18 9.02
N GLU A 97 31.41 10.75 7.76
CA GLU A 97 32.24 11.17 6.64
C GLU A 97 31.42 11.07 5.34
N GLU A 98 30.90 12.19 4.84
CA GLU A 98 30.56 12.29 3.43
C GLU A 98 31.35 13.43 2.81
N ILE A 99 32.16 13.05 1.83
CA ILE A 99 32.87 13.95 0.93
C ILE A 99 31.80 14.78 0.25
N ILE A 100 31.69 16.05 0.67
CA ILE A 100 30.87 17.04 -0.02
C ILE A 100 31.51 17.24 -1.39
N THR A 101 31.10 16.45 -2.37
CA THR A 101 31.30 16.78 -3.78
C THR A 101 30.54 18.07 -4.04
N GLN A 102 31.13 18.98 -4.81
CA GLN A 102 30.73 20.40 -4.92
C GLN A 102 29.35 20.65 -5.55
N ASP A 103 28.61 19.61 -5.95
CA ASP A 103 27.21 19.73 -6.39
C ASP A 103 26.29 19.55 -5.17
N HIS A 104 25.52 20.58 -4.84
CA HIS A 104 24.54 20.53 -3.76
C HIS A 104 23.46 19.49 -4.08
N PRO A 105 23.43 18.31 -3.41
CA PRO A 105 22.46 17.27 -3.76
C PRO A 105 21.04 17.72 -3.38
N SER A 106 20.05 17.29 -4.19
CA SER A 106 18.63 17.55 -3.94
C SER A 106 17.92 16.26 -3.55
N LEU A 107 17.00 16.34 -2.57
CA LEU A 107 16.14 15.19 -2.27
C LEU A 107 15.16 14.90 -3.43
N LEU A 108 14.89 15.87 -4.31
CA LEU A 108 14.08 15.64 -5.52
C LEU A 108 14.73 14.61 -6.45
N ASP A 109 16.05 14.45 -6.36
CA ASP A 109 16.75 13.44 -7.13
C ASP A 109 16.32 12.04 -6.69
N ASN A 110 15.92 11.83 -5.41
CA ASN A 110 15.40 10.54 -4.92
C ASN A 110 14.06 10.15 -5.55
N LEU A 111 13.28 11.13 -6.04
CA LEU A 111 12.02 10.87 -6.74
C LEU A 111 12.25 10.50 -8.22
N THR A 112 13.35 10.94 -8.82
CA THR A 112 13.52 10.93 -10.29
C THR A 112 14.63 9.99 -10.75
N CYS A 113 15.66 9.85 -9.94
CA CYS A 113 16.85 9.06 -10.20
C CYS A 113 17.00 8.10 -9.01
N ARG A 114 17.27 6.82 -9.23
CA ARG A 114 17.51 5.84 -8.14
C ARG A 114 18.80 6.12 -7.34
N CYS A 115 19.25 7.37 -7.26
CA CYS A 115 20.29 7.85 -6.36
C CYS A 115 19.68 8.15 -5.00
N GLN A 116 20.34 7.67 -3.93
CA GLN A 116 19.98 8.06 -2.57
C GLN A 116 20.77 9.31 -2.19
N ALA A 117 20.15 10.47 -2.34
CA ALA A 117 20.59 11.70 -1.72
C ALA A 117 20.08 11.77 -0.27
N GLY A 118 20.94 12.24 0.64
CA GLY A 118 20.61 12.41 2.05
C GLY A 118 20.63 11.12 2.87
N CYS A 119 19.93 11.15 4.00
CA CYS A 119 19.80 10.03 4.92
C CYS A 119 18.34 9.64 5.09
N SER A 120 18.06 8.34 4.96
CA SER A 120 16.74 7.80 5.29
C SER A 120 16.55 7.77 6.80
N VAL A 121 15.42 8.35 7.26
CA VAL A 121 14.96 8.30 8.66
C VAL A 121 14.24 6.98 8.90
N PHE A 122 13.28 6.67 8.01
CA PHE A 122 12.60 5.39 7.93
C PHE A 122 12.12 5.15 6.49
N GLY A 123 11.88 3.88 6.16
CA GLY A 123 11.53 3.48 4.79
C GLY A 123 11.10 2.02 4.72
N SER A 124 9.83 1.77 5.05
CA SER A 124 9.33 0.42 5.29
C SER A 124 7.92 0.21 4.76
N LYS A 125 7.47 -1.05 4.76
CA LYS A 125 6.12 -1.43 4.32
C LYS A 125 5.10 -1.23 5.42
N THR A 126 4.12 -0.41 5.11
CA THR A 126 2.89 -0.25 5.88
C THR A 126 1.79 -1.22 5.43
N GLN A 127 1.89 -1.72 4.19
CA GLN A 127 0.89 -2.55 3.53
C GLN A 127 -0.51 -1.93 3.36
N GLY A 128 -0.65 -0.62 3.65
CA GLY A 128 -1.93 0.07 3.63
C GLY A 128 -2.80 -0.17 4.87
N HIS A 129 -2.27 -0.87 5.89
CA HIS A 129 -2.94 -1.06 7.19
C HIS A 129 -3.25 0.29 7.88
N PRO A 130 -4.18 0.35 8.85
CA PRO A 130 -4.63 1.61 9.43
C PRO A 130 -3.52 2.53 9.97
N TYR A 131 -2.45 1.96 10.54
CA TYR A 131 -1.28 2.75 10.99
C TYR A 131 -0.50 3.45 9.86
N HIS A 132 -0.71 3.09 8.58
CA HIS A 132 -0.16 3.79 7.40
C HIS A 132 -0.39 5.29 7.49
N TYR A 133 -1.61 5.70 7.86
CA TYR A 133 -2.00 7.09 7.97
C TYR A 133 -1.21 7.84 9.04
N ALA A 134 -0.89 7.18 10.15
CA ALA A 134 -0.09 7.77 11.21
C ALA A 134 1.34 8.02 10.75
N ILE A 135 1.94 7.02 10.10
CA ILE A 135 3.30 7.13 9.57
C ILE A 135 3.38 8.22 8.49
N LEU A 136 2.41 8.25 7.58
CA LEU A 136 2.32 9.29 6.55
C LEU A 136 2.14 10.69 7.15
N ALA A 137 1.29 10.84 8.17
CA ALA A 137 1.08 12.10 8.87
C ALA A 137 2.38 12.64 9.50
N VAL A 138 3.20 11.75 10.08
CA VAL A 138 4.55 12.12 10.57
C VAL A 138 5.47 12.55 9.43
N ALA A 139 5.53 11.78 8.35
CA ALA A 139 6.40 12.12 7.22
C ALA A 139 6.03 13.49 6.63
N MET A 140 4.73 13.77 6.48
CA MET A 140 4.21 15.07 6.06
C MET A 140 4.57 16.20 7.01
N LEU A 141 4.41 15.99 8.33
CA LEU A 141 4.74 16.98 9.34
C LEU A 141 6.23 17.34 9.30
N VAL A 142 7.10 16.36 9.03
CA VAL A 142 8.55 16.57 8.87
C VAL A 142 8.87 17.34 7.58
N GLU A 143 8.30 16.93 6.44
CA GLU A 143 8.51 17.61 5.15
C GLU A 143 8.05 19.08 5.18
N ASP A 144 6.87 19.35 5.74
CA ASP A 144 6.32 20.70 5.90
C ASP A 144 7.18 21.58 6.82
N THR A 145 7.72 21.00 7.89
CA THR A 145 8.58 21.72 8.84
C THR A 145 9.97 22.02 8.26
N PHE A 146 10.48 21.16 7.38
CA PHE A 146 11.81 21.30 6.79
C PHE A 146 11.79 21.23 5.25
N PRO A 147 11.17 22.21 4.57
CA PRO A 147 11.12 22.22 3.11
C PRO A 147 12.53 22.15 2.51
N LYS A 148 12.74 21.30 1.50
CA LYS A 148 14.03 21.05 0.80
C LYS A 148 15.12 20.37 1.65
N ALA A 149 14.85 20.12 2.93
CA ALA A 149 15.72 19.38 3.83
C ALA A 149 15.08 18.07 4.32
N ALA A 150 13.80 17.85 4.02
CA ALA A 150 13.08 16.61 4.19
C ALA A 150 12.20 16.35 2.96
N LEU A 151 11.91 15.07 2.71
CA LEU A 151 11.04 14.60 1.64
C LEU A 151 10.26 13.37 2.12
N ALA A 152 8.93 13.43 2.06
CA ALA A 152 8.08 12.27 2.23
C ALA A 152 7.75 11.68 0.86
N CYS A 153 8.00 10.37 0.68
CA CYS A 153 7.74 9.67 -0.58
C CYS A 153 7.35 8.21 -0.34
N GLY A 154 7.14 7.44 -1.42
CA GLY A 154 6.64 6.07 -1.38
C GLY A 154 5.33 5.90 -2.14
N ASN A 155 4.59 4.85 -1.84
CA ASN A 155 3.30 4.57 -2.49
C ASN A 155 2.21 5.37 -1.77
N ILE A 156 2.20 6.68 -2.02
CA ILE A 156 1.30 7.64 -1.37
C ILE A 156 0.37 8.22 -2.42
N THR A 157 -0.93 8.08 -2.20
CA THR A 157 -1.96 8.70 -3.03
C THR A 157 -2.45 10.02 -2.43
N LEU A 158 -3.03 10.89 -3.26
CA LEU A 158 -3.62 12.15 -2.80
C LEU A 158 -4.73 11.96 -1.75
N PRO A 159 -5.68 11.01 -1.87
CA PRO A 159 -6.66 10.73 -0.82
C PRO A 159 -6.01 10.35 0.51
N GLN A 160 -4.97 9.51 0.48
CA GLN A 160 -4.26 9.11 1.70
C GLN A 160 -3.59 10.30 2.37
N ALA A 161 -2.91 11.15 1.59
CA ALA A 161 -2.28 12.37 2.10
C ALA A 161 -3.31 13.35 2.69
N ARG A 162 -4.48 13.51 2.07
CA ARG A 162 -5.56 14.37 2.62
C ARG A 162 -6.11 13.83 3.93
N LYS A 163 -6.29 12.51 4.05
CA LYS A 163 -6.74 11.87 5.30
C LYS A 163 -5.70 12.06 6.41
N ALA A 164 -4.42 11.83 6.12
CA ALA A 164 -3.33 12.09 7.06
C ALA A 164 -3.24 13.59 7.46
N GLN A 165 -3.39 14.52 6.50
CA GLN A 165 -3.45 15.96 6.74
C GLN A 165 -4.57 16.33 7.71
N GLN A 166 -5.76 15.77 7.50
CA GLN A 166 -6.93 15.99 8.35
C GLN A 166 -6.66 15.52 9.79
N SER A 167 -6.10 14.32 9.97
CA SER A 167 -5.73 13.81 11.29
C SER A 167 -4.72 14.72 12.01
N VAL A 168 -3.73 15.26 11.29
CA VAL A 168 -2.78 16.22 11.89
C VAL A 168 -3.49 17.50 12.34
N ARG A 169 -4.39 18.04 11.52
CA ARG A 169 -5.18 19.22 11.88
C ARG A 169 -6.04 18.97 13.11
N GLU A 170 -6.71 17.82 13.19
CA GLU A 170 -7.62 17.49 14.29
C GLU A 170 -6.86 17.23 15.60
N ILE A 171 -5.71 16.55 15.54
CA ILE A 171 -4.95 16.15 16.73
C ILE A 171 -4.02 17.26 17.23
N LEU A 172 -3.28 17.91 16.32
CA LEU A 172 -2.28 18.91 16.67
C LEU A 172 -2.77 20.36 16.49
N GLY A 173 -3.94 20.57 15.89
CA GLY A 173 -4.43 21.92 15.57
C GLY A 173 -3.57 22.65 14.52
N ARG A 174 -2.81 21.90 13.72
CA ARG A 174 -1.84 22.43 12.75
C ARG A 174 -2.24 22.09 11.32
N ASP A 175 -2.24 23.10 10.46
CA ASP A 175 -2.28 22.91 9.02
C ASP A 175 -0.88 22.51 8.52
N VAL A 176 -0.81 21.37 7.83
CA VAL A 176 0.41 20.82 7.23
C VAL A 176 0.19 20.70 5.74
N ALA A 177 1.18 21.05 4.93
CA ALA A 177 1.05 20.90 3.48
C ALA A 177 0.99 19.42 3.05
N LEU A 178 0.42 19.15 1.87
CA LEU A 178 0.51 17.82 1.27
C LEU A 178 1.98 17.46 0.96
N PRO A 179 2.34 16.16 0.90
CA PRO A 179 3.66 15.76 0.42
C PRO A 179 3.96 16.35 -0.96
N LEU A 180 5.21 16.74 -1.23
CA LEU A 180 5.56 17.33 -2.51
C LEU A 180 5.25 16.38 -3.68
N ALA A 181 5.45 15.08 -3.51
CA ALA A 181 5.21 14.06 -4.53
C ALA A 181 3.74 13.98 -5.03
N VAL A 182 2.77 14.44 -4.22
CA VAL A 182 1.33 14.45 -4.59
C VAL A 182 0.78 15.86 -4.83
N ASP A 183 1.58 16.91 -4.64
CA ASP A 183 1.22 18.31 -4.93
C ASP A 183 1.83 18.70 -6.29
N GLY A 184 1.11 18.39 -7.38
CA GLY A 184 1.68 18.47 -8.72
C GLY A 184 2.10 19.89 -9.14
N GLU A 185 1.36 20.93 -8.77
CA GLU A 185 1.76 22.31 -9.08
C GLU A 185 3.02 22.74 -8.31
N ARG A 186 3.14 22.34 -7.05
CA ARG A 186 4.34 22.66 -6.26
C ARG A 186 5.55 21.84 -6.74
N LEU A 187 5.35 20.56 -7.07
CA LEU A 187 6.39 19.69 -7.60
C LEU A 187 6.93 20.22 -8.93
N LEU A 188 6.06 20.52 -9.89
CA LEU A 188 6.45 21.04 -11.19
C LEU A 188 7.27 22.33 -11.05
N ARG A 189 6.82 23.27 -10.20
CA ARG A 189 7.54 24.53 -9.96
C ARG A 189 8.93 24.29 -9.36
N GLU A 190 9.06 23.39 -8.39
CA GLU A 190 10.35 23.10 -7.77
C GLU A 190 11.33 22.40 -8.72
N LEU A 191 10.85 21.45 -9.53
CA LEU A 191 11.65 20.77 -10.55
C LEU A 191 12.11 21.72 -11.66
N ILE A 192 11.22 22.57 -12.18
CA ILE A 192 11.60 23.61 -13.17
C ILE A 192 12.62 24.58 -12.59
N ARG A 193 12.47 24.97 -11.32
CA ARG A 193 13.42 25.85 -10.63
C ARG A 193 14.79 25.19 -10.45
N GLN A 194 14.84 23.88 -10.22
CA GLN A 194 16.08 23.14 -10.03
C GLN A 194 16.81 22.88 -11.34
N ASP A 195 16.10 22.34 -12.34
CA ASP A 195 16.70 21.71 -13.50
C ASP A 195 16.38 22.42 -14.83
N GLY A 196 15.61 23.52 -14.77
CA GLY A 196 15.12 24.25 -15.93
C GLY A 196 13.85 23.61 -16.52
N MET A 197 13.23 24.31 -17.47
CA MET A 197 11.87 23.99 -17.95
C MET A 197 11.74 22.57 -18.52
N GLU A 198 12.52 22.20 -19.54
CA GLU A 198 12.37 20.89 -20.20
C GLU A 198 12.72 19.73 -19.28
N LYS A 199 13.89 19.79 -18.61
CA LYS A 199 14.35 18.72 -17.73
C LYS A 199 13.44 18.58 -16.50
N GLY A 200 12.96 19.70 -15.96
CA GLY A 200 12.00 19.70 -14.85
C GLY A 200 10.66 19.06 -15.22
N ILE A 201 10.14 19.29 -16.43
CA ILE A 201 8.91 18.60 -16.92
C ILE A 201 9.16 17.10 -17.08
N GLN A 202 10.31 16.70 -17.62
CA GLN A 202 10.64 15.26 -17.76
C GLN A 202 10.72 14.55 -16.41
N GLN A 203 11.37 15.19 -15.43
CA GLN A 203 11.42 14.70 -14.08
C GLN A 203 10.04 14.67 -13.40
N PHE A 204 9.18 15.63 -13.72
CA PHE A 204 7.83 15.69 -13.16
C PHE A 204 7.02 14.43 -13.53
N PHE A 205 7.06 14.00 -14.79
CA PHE A 205 6.38 12.76 -15.23
C PHE A 205 6.94 11.48 -14.58
N LEU A 206 8.12 11.53 -13.97
CA LEU A 206 8.71 10.40 -13.24
C LEU A 206 8.43 10.47 -11.73
N ALA A 207 8.25 11.67 -11.19
CA ALA A 207 8.22 11.93 -9.74
C ALA A 207 6.81 12.16 -9.17
N TYR A 208 5.84 12.52 -10.02
CA TYR A 208 4.48 12.79 -9.58
C TYR A 208 3.76 11.48 -9.23
N HIS A 209 3.13 11.42 -8.06
CA HIS A 209 2.39 10.25 -7.57
C HIS A 209 0.86 10.42 -7.66
N GLY A 210 0.37 11.46 -8.34
CA GLY A 210 -1.04 11.56 -8.68
C GLY A 210 -1.38 10.76 -9.93
N GLU A 211 -2.60 10.94 -10.45
CA GLU A 211 -3.01 10.33 -11.72
C GLU A 211 -2.20 10.96 -12.88
N ASP A 212 -1.73 10.12 -13.81
CA ASP A 212 -0.81 10.56 -14.86
C ASP A 212 -1.44 11.62 -15.79
N ASP A 213 -2.72 11.46 -16.11
CA ASP A 213 -3.48 12.42 -16.90
C ASP A 213 -3.69 13.75 -16.19
N ASP A 214 -3.98 13.75 -14.88
CA ASP A 214 -3.95 14.96 -14.05
C ASP A 214 -2.57 15.64 -14.12
N GLY A 215 -1.49 14.86 -14.09
CA GLY A 215 -0.12 15.33 -14.25
C GLY A 215 0.09 16.06 -15.58
N ILE A 216 -0.35 15.46 -16.69
CA ILE A 216 -0.29 16.07 -18.03
C ILE A 216 -1.09 17.38 -18.06
N GLN A 217 -2.30 17.41 -17.49
CA GLN A 217 -3.11 18.62 -17.40
C GLN A 217 -2.44 19.73 -16.58
N ILE A 218 -1.78 19.38 -15.47
CA ILE A 218 -1.03 20.34 -14.65
C ILE A 218 0.08 20.98 -15.48
N VAL A 219 0.84 20.18 -16.23
CA VAL A 219 1.88 20.72 -17.12
C VAL A 219 1.25 21.61 -18.20
N ALA A 220 0.20 21.14 -18.87
CA ALA A 220 -0.48 21.87 -19.94
C ALA A 220 -1.02 23.26 -19.51
N ARG A 221 -1.44 23.42 -18.25
CA ARG A 221 -1.88 24.71 -17.70
C ARG A 221 -0.74 25.69 -17.42
N ASN A 222 0.49 25.20 -17.27
CA ASN A 222 1.64 25.96 -16.79
C ASN A 222 2.72 26.19 -17.86
N VAL A 223 2.67 25.49 -18.99
CA VAL A 223 3.71 25.56 -20.03
C VAL A 223 3.11 25.66 -21.43
N GLU A 224 3.89 26.22 -22.35
CA GLU A 224 3.50 26.33 -23.76
C GLU A 224 3.24 24.93 -24.38
N PRO A 225 2.16 24.75 -25.17
CA PRO A 225 1.81 23.45 -25.74
C PRO A 225 2.93 22.77 -26.52
N THR A 226 3.75 23.54 -27.23
CA THR A 226 4.89 23.03 -28.02
C THR A 226 6.00 22.46 -27.13
N ILE A 227 6.20 23.02 -25.94
CA ILE A 227 7.18 22.53 -24.96
C ILE A 227 6.67 21.24 -24.33
N LEU A 228 5.39 21.19 -23.93
CA LEU A 228 4.75 19.98 -23.44
C LEU A 228 4.88 18.85 -24.46
N GLN A 229 4.47 19.08 -25.71
CA GLN A 229 4.55 18.07 -26.77
C GLN A 229 5.99 17.56 -26.97
N ARG A 230 6.99 18.44 -26.99
CA ARG A 230 8.40 18.03 -27.10
C ARG A 230 8.86 17.19 -25.90
N CYS A 231 8.47 17.57 -24.69
CA CYS A 231 8.84 16.83 -23.48
C CYS A 231 8.13 15.46 -23.44
N TYR A 232 6.85 15.42 -23.80
CA TYR A 232 6.06 14.20 -23.84
C TYR A 232 6.52 13.25 -24.93
N ALA A 233 6.92 13.75 -26.11
CA ALA A 233 7.55 12.93 -27.15
C ALA A 233 8.81 12.21 -26.61
N ARG A 234 9.67 12.91 -25.85
CA ARG A 234 10.83 12.27 -25.21
C ARG A 234 10.44 11.27 -24.12
N PHE A 235 9.37 11.53 -23.37
CA PHE A 235 8.83 10.57 -22.41
C PHE A 235 8.37 9.29 -23.13
N LEU A 236 7.59 9.41 -24.22
CA LEU A 236 7.20 8.28 -25.07
C LEU A 236 8.42 7.52 -25.64
N ALA A 237 9.50 8.23 -25.98
CA ALA A 237 10.75 7.61 -26.44
C ALA A 237 11.49 6.83 -25.34
N SER A 238 11.23 7.12 -24.07
CA SER A 238 11.80 6.41 -22.91
C SER A 238 10.98 5.17 -22.53
N CYS A 239 9.72 5.09 -22.95
CA CYS A 239 8.89 3.91 -22.81
C CYS A 239 9.43 2.77 -23.69
N PRO A 240 9.11 1.50 -23.37
CA PRO A 240 9.34 0.41 -24.31
C PRO A 240 8.57 0.65 -25.63
N PRO A 241 8.91 -0.06 -26.73
CA PRO A 241 8.32 0.20 -28.04
C PRO A 241 6.78 -0.02 -28.06
N PRO A 242 6.09 0.41 -29.14
CA PRO A 242 4.64 0.23 -29.31
C PRO A 242 4.18 -1.22 -29.06
N LYS A 243 2.90 -1.38 -28.66
CA LYS A 243 2.28 -2.65 -28.24
C LYS A 243 2.88 -3.22 -26.96
N THR A 244 3.42 -2.34 -26.12
CA THR A 244 3.81 -2.67 -24.74
C THR A 244 2.95 -1.89 -23.79
N VAL A 245 2.73 -2.47 -22.61
CA VAL A 245 1.92 -1.89 -21.55
C VAL A 245 2.31 -0.44 -21.23
N GLY A 246 3.61 -0.16 -21.12
CA GLY A 246 4.08 1.18 -20.79
C GLY A 246 3.83 2.22 -21.89
N PHE A 247 3.97 1.83 -23.16
CA PHE A 247 3.70 2.72 -24.28
C PHE A 247 2.20 2.98 -24.46
N ASP A 248 1.40 1.91 -24.39
CA ASP A 248 -0.04 1.97 -24.53
C ASP A 248 -0.65 2.81 -23.39
N GLY A 249 -0.17 2.62 -22.15
CA GLY A 249 -0.53 3.44 -21.00
C GLY A 249 -0.23 4.93 -21.21
N ALA A 250 1.00 5.27 -21.62
CA ALA A 250 1.36 6.67 -21.89
C ALA A 250 0.52 7.30 -23.03
N CYS A 251 0.08 6.52 -24.03
CA CYS A 251 -0.85 7.00 -25.04
C CYS A 251 -2.25 7.25 -24.46
N GLN A 252 -2.72 6.34 -23.60
CA GLN A 252 -3.99 6.45 -22.90
C GLN A 252 -4.03 7.68 -21.98
N ASP A 253 -2.97 7.93 -21.19
CA ASP A 253 -2.87 9.07 -20.29
C ASP A 253 -2.95 10.40 -21.04
N TRP A 254 -2.25 10.52 -22.17
CA TRP A 254 -2.32 11.71 -23.01
C TRP A 254 -3.74 12.01 -23.49
N ILE A 255 -4.43 10.99 -24.00
CA ILE A 255 -5.79 11.17 -24.49
C ILE A 255 -6.74 11.48 -23.33
N ASN A 256 -6.64 10.75 -22.21
CA ASN A 256 -7.44 11.01 -21.02
C ASN A 256 -7.23 12.43 -20.44
N ALA A 257 -6.06 13.03 -20.66
CA ALA A 257 -5.74 14.40 -20.30
C ALA A 257 -6.30 15.46 -21.27
N ASP A 258 -7.29 15.11 -22.11
CA ASP A 258 -7.83 15.92 -23.21
C ASP A 258 -6.78 16.26 -24.29
N GLY A 259 -5.73 15.44 -24.41
CA GLY A 259 -4.70 15.60 -25.40
C GLY A 259 -5.20 15.35 -26.82
N ASP A 260 -4.67 16.11 -27.78
CA ASP A 260 -5.03 15.98 -29.18
C ASP A 260 -4.46 14.67 -29.79
N LEU A 261 -5.32 13.93 -30.50
CA LEU A 261 -4.94 12.67 -31.14
C LEU A 261 -3.92 12.86 -32.25
N SER A 262 -4.05 13.93 -33.05
CA SER A 262 -3.11 14.23 -34.13
C SER A 262 -1.72 14.54 -33.57
N ALA A 263 -1.66 15.33 -32.49
CA ALA A 263 -0.45 15.63 -31.75
C ALA A 263 0.18 14.34 -31.18
N LEU A 264 -0.61 13.43 -30.61
CA LEU A 264 -0.09 12.14 -30.12
C LEU A 264 0.57 11.32 -31.23
N ILE A 265 -0.11 11.17 -32.37
CA ILE A 265 0.41 10.42 -33.52
C ILE A 265 1.68 11.10 -34.05
N ASN A 266 1.70 12.43 -34.12
CA ASN A 266 2.89 13.20 -34.52
C ASN A 266 4.06 12.98 -33.55
N MET A 267 3.84 13.10 -32.24
CA MET A 267 4.86 12.88 -31.20
C MET A 267 5.43 11.45 -31.25
N ALA A 268 4.58 10.45 -31.46
CA ALA A 268 4.98 9.05 -31.48
C ALA A 268 5.73 8.66 -32.76
N CYS A 269 5.28 9.13 -33.93
CA CYS A 269 5.74 8.60 -35.22
C CYS A 269 6.65 9.55 -36.01
N LEU A 270 6.45 10.87 -35.91
CA LEU A 270 7.09 11.86 -36.79
C LEU A 270 8.12 12.73 -36.09
N ASN A 271 7.96 12.95 -34.78
CA ASN A 271 8.83 13.84 -34.03
C ASN A 271 10.23 13.23 -33.84
N GLU A 272 11.28 14.01 -34.15
CA GLU A 272 12.68 13.56 -34.08
C GLU A 272 13.15 13.18 -32.67
N VAL A 273 12.56 13.78 -31.62
CA VAL A 273 12.88 13.43 -30.24
C VAL A 273 11.93 12.38 -29.65
N GLY A 274 10.95 11.95 -30.45
CA GLY A 274 10.02 10.88 -30.12
C GLY A 274 10.57 9.49 -30.42
N PRO A 275 9.78 8.43 -30.18
CA PRO A 275 10.19 7.05 -30.44
C PRO A 275 10.32 6.71 -31.93
N GLN A 276 9.80 7.56 -32.82
CA GLN A 276 9.74 7.30 -34.27
C GLN A 276 9.11 5.94 -34.58
N ALA A 277 8.02 5.65 -33.88
CA ALA A 277 7.28 4.41 -33.99
C ALA A 277 6.81 4.17 -35.44
N ASP A 278 6.79 2.91 -35.85
CA ASP A 278 6.16 2.55 -37.12
C ASP A 278 4.64 2.86 -37.03
N PRO A 279 4.06 3.60 -38.00
CA PRO A 279 2.68 4.05 -37.93
C PRO A 279 1.65 2.91 -37.93
N VAL A 280 1.99 1.72 -38.45
CA VAL A 280 1.11 0.54 -38.37
C VAL A 280 1.05 0.05 -36.92
N GLN A 281 2.21 -0.09 -36.27
CA GLN A 281 2.28 -0.49 -34.86
C GLN A 281 1.64 0.53 -33.94
N MET A 282 1.79 1.83 -34.23
CA MET A 282 1.11 2.90 -33.50
C MET A 282 -0.42 2.77 -33.62
N GLY A 283 -0.94 2.54 -34.83
CA GLY A 283 -2.37 2.33 -35.05
C GLY A 283 -2.90 1.14 -34.27
N GLU A 284 -2.18 0.02 -34.25
CA GLU A 284 -2.54 -1.16 -33.44
C GLU A 284 -2.51 -0.87 -31.93
N SER A 285 -1.54 -0.06 -31.47
CA SER A 285 -1.38 0.32 -30.06
C SER A 285 -2.53 1.20 -29.58
N LEU A 286 -2.97 2.17 -30.39
CA LEU A 286 -4.16 2.98 -30.09
C LEU A 286 -5.44 2.13 -29.99
N VAL A 287 -5.51 1.00 -30.71
CA VAL A 287 -6.63 0.08 -30.56
C VAL A 287 -6.49 -0.75 -29.27
N SER A 288 -5.31 -1.19 -28.88
CA SER A 288 -5.11 -1.98 -27.65
C SER A 288 -5.41 -1.21 -26.35
N THR A 289 -5.33 0.12 -26.36
CA THR A 289 -5.83 0.97 -25.25
C THR A 289 -7.36 1.00 -25.15
N TRP A 290 -8.08 0.35 -26.07
CA TRP A 290 -9.53 0.39 -26.20
C TRP A 290 -10.08 1.78 -26.56
N LEU A 291 -9.24 2.71 -27.03
CA LEU A 291 -9.69 4.03 -27.47
C LEU A 291 -10.84 3.96 -28.47
N THR A 292 -10.83 2.95 -29.34
CA THR A 292 -11.85 2.74 -30.38
C THR A 292 -13.02 1.86 -29.93
N ALA A 293 -13.00 1.30 -28.73
CA ALA A 293 -14.07 0.44 -28.24
C ALA A 293 -15.38 1.25 -28.07
N PRO A 294 -16.53 0.74 -28.54
CA PRO A 294 -17.83 1.32 -28.22
C PRO A 294 -18.05 1.41 -26.72
N ALA A 295 -18.69 2.49 -26.25
CA ALA A 295 -18.98 2.69 -24.83
C ALA A 295 -19.81 1.55 -24.20
N ASP A 296 -20.61 0.87 -25.02
CA ASP A 296 -21.49 -0.22 -24.63
C ASP A 296 -20.84 -1.60 -24.70
N SER A 297 -19.56 -1.71 -25.08
CA SER A 297 -18.89 -3.01 -25.25
C SER A 297 -18.57 -3.73 -23.95
N ILE A 298 -18.70 -3.03 -22.81
CA ILE A 298 -18.35 -3.52 -21.48
C ILE A 298 -19.44 -3.04 -20.50
N ARG A 299 -20.61 -3.67 -20.57
CA ARG A 299 -21.76 -3.27 -19.75
C ARG A 299 -21.69 -3.87 -18.35
N SER A 300 -21.06 -5.02 -18.23
CA SER A 300 -21.11 -5.83 -17.01
C SER A 300 -19.91 -5.60 -16.10
N MET A 301 -18.78 -5.08 -16.60
CA MET A 301 -17.58 -4.86 -15.79
C MET A 301 -17.65 -3.51 -15.06
N PRO A 302 -17.20 -3.45 -13.80
CA PRO A 302 -17.13 -2.23 -13.03
C PRO A 302 -16.11 -1.28 -13.65
N ARG A 303 -16.42 0.02 -13.62
CA ARG A 303 -15.45 1.03 -14.03
C ARG A 303 -14.48 1.29 -12.87
N PRO A 304 -13.19 1.52 -13.13
CA PRO A 304 -12.23 1.86 -12.08
C PRO A 304 -12.68 3.04 -11.21
N GLU A 305 -13.41 4.00 -11.79
CA GLU A 305 -13.99 5.16 -11.10
C GLU A 305 -15.06 4.79 -10.06
N GLU A 306 -15.72 3.65 -10.21
CA GLU A 306 -16.77 3.16 -9.31
C GLU A 306 -16.20 2.44 -8.08
N HIS A 307 -14.89 2.13 -8.09
CA HIS A 307 -14.19 1.39 -7.03
C HIS A 307 -12.91 2.10 -6.55
N LYS A 308 -12.86 3.44 -6.56
CA LYS A 308 -11.80 4.16 -5.83
C LYS A 308 -11.98 3.94 -4.33
N VAL A 309 -11.41 2.85 -3.82
CA VAL A 309 -11.28 2.59 -2.38
C VAL A 309 -10.52 3.77 -1.79
N GLU A 310 -11.04 4.38 -0.73
CA GLU A 310 -10.40 5.52 -0.05
C GLU A 310 -8.97 5.20 0.45
N SER A 311 -8.59 3.93 0.46
CA SER A 311 -7.36 3.37 1.02
C SER A 311 -6.94 2.12 0.22
N PRO A 312 -6.28 2.25 -0.94
CA PRO A 312 -5.84 1.07 -1.67
C PRO A 312 -4.85 0.26 -0.83
N GLY A 313 -5.10 -1.03 -0.71
CA GLY A 313 -4.26 -2.02 -0.04
C GLY A 313 -3.39 -2.81 -1.04
N ILE A 314 -2.73 -3.87 -0.54
CA ILE A 314 -1.98 -4.80 -1.40
C ILE A 314 -2.90 -5.48 -2.42
N ASP A 315 -4.13 -5.80 -2.02
CA ASP A 315 -5.10 -6.52 -2.85
C ASP A 315 -5.52 -5.69 -4.08
N ASP A 316 -5.63 -4.37 -3.92
CA ASP A 316 -5.89 -3.45 -5.04
C ASP A 316 -4.71 -3.43 -6.02
N LEU A 317 -3.47 -3.33 -5.52
CA LEU A 317 -2.27 -3.41 -6.37
C LEU A 317 -2.18 -4.75 -7.14
N PHE A 318 -2.54 -5.86 -6.49
CA PHE A 318 -2.61 -7.16 -7.16
C PHE A 318 -3.72 -7.19 -8.19
N THR A 319 -4.89 -6.65 -7.87
CA THR A 319 -6.03 -6.57 -8.79
C THR A 319 -5.63 -5.79 -10.03
N ASP A 320 -5.10 -4.58 -9.88
CA ASP A 320 -4.63 -3.75 -10.99
C ASP A 320 -3.57 -4.48 -11.83
N THR A 321 -2.59 -5.14 -11.19
CA THR A 321 -1.56 -5.91 -11.89
C THR A 321 -2.16 -7.11 -12.65
N MET A 322 -3.15 -7.80 -12.09
CA MET A 322 -3.84 -8.90 -12.78
C MET A 322 -4.66 -8.39 -13.96
N MET A 323 -5.37 -7.26 -13.79
CA MET A 323 -6.09 -6.60 -14.87
C MET A 323 -5.14 -6.20 -16.01
N LEU A 324 -3.97 -5.66 -15.66
CA LEU A 324 -2.88 -5.33 -16.57
C LEU A 324 -2.44 -6.55 -17.39
N MET A 325 -2.18 -7.68 -16.73
CA MET A 325 -1.72 -8.93 -17.36
C MET A 325 -2.79 -9.61 -18.22
N CYS A 326 -4.06 -9.48 -17.86
CA CYS A 326 -5.18 -9.96 -18.67
C CYS A 326 -5.45 -9.05 -19.89
N GLY A 327 -4.71 -7.93 -20.02
CA GLY A 327 -4.89 -6.95 -21.08
C GLY A 327 -6.22 -6.21 -20.96
N MET A 328 -6.64 -5.92 -19.73
CA MET A 328 -7.83 -5.13 -19.39
C MET A 328 -7.50 -3.66 -19.11
N GLN A 329 -6.33 -3.19 -19.56
CA GLN A 329 -5.83 -1.83 -19.35
C GLN A 329 -6.75 -0.76 -19.93
N GLY A 330 -7.47 -1.08 -21.00
CA GLY A 330 -8.42 -0.16 -21.59
C GLY A 330 -9.64 0.15 -20.72
N LEU A 331 -9.80 -0.49 -19.55
CA LEU A 331 -10.73 -0.05 -18.50
C LEU A 331 -10.39 1.36 -17.98
N HIS A 332 -9.12 1.75 -18.01
CA HIS A 332 -8.67 3.09 -17.63
C HIS A 332 -8.88 4.14 -18.74
N THR A 333 -9.34 3.74 -19.94
CA THR A 333 -9.59 4.69 -21.04
C THR A 333 -10.94 5.36 -20.82
N ARG A 334 -10.92 6.67 -20.55
CA ARG A 334 -12.12 7.46 -20.26
C ARG A 334 -12.72 8.03 -21.54
N ILE A 335 -11.88 8.37 -22.51
CA ILE A 335 -12.29 8.91 -23.80
C ILE A 335 -12.39 7.80 -24.83
N ARG A 336 -13.53 7.73 -25.53
CA ARG A 336 -13.73 6.82 -26.67
C ARG A 336 -13.84 7.62 -27.96
N ILE A 337 -13.08 7.22 -28.97
CA ILE A 337 -13.02 7.88 -30.27
C ILE A 337 -13.41 6.87 -31.35
N PRO A 338 -14.32 7.19 -32.28
CA PRO A 338 -14.66 6.29 -33.37
C PRO A 338 -13.42 5.87 -34.18
N VAL A 339 -13.36 4.61 -34.58
CA VAL A 339 -12.21 4.07 -35.35
C VAL A 339 -11.99 4.85 -36.65
N GLU A 340 -13.05 5.39 -37.25
CA GLU A 340 -13.00 6.23 -38.44
C GLU A 340 -12.25 7.54 -38.19
N THR A 341 -12.36 8.10 -36.98
CA THR A 341 -11.64 9.33 -36.60
C THR A 341 -10.15 9.05 -36.47
N VAL A 342 -9.78 7.90 -35.86
CA VAL A 342 -8.38 7.47 -35.79
C VAL A 342 -7.79 7.27 -37.20
N LEU A 343 -8.53 6.58 -38.07
CA LEU A 343 -8.12 6.37 -39.46
C LEU A 343 -8.00 7.68 -40.23
N ALA A 344 -8.91 8.64 -40.02
CA ALA A 344 -8.85 9.95 -40.66
C ALA A 344 -7.57 10.71 -40.30
N GLU A 345 -7.11 10.63 -39.05
CA GLU A 345 -5.83 11.24 -38.63
C GLU A 345 -4.63 10.56 -39.29
N PHE A 346 -4.61 9.22 -39.33
CA PHE A 346 -3.54 8.50 -40.05
C PHE A 346 -3.55 8.79 -41.55
N GLN A 347 -4.71 8.95 -42.18
CA GLN A 347 -4.80 9.29 -43.61
C GLN A 347 -4.17 10.66 -43.90
N LYS A 348 -4.38 11.64 -43.00
CA LYS A 348 -3.79 12.97 -43.12
C LYS A 348 -2.26 12.94 -42.98
N LEU A 349 -1.76 12.16 -42.00
CA LEU A 349 -0.33 12.16 -41.65
C LEU A 349 0.51 11.18 -42.49
N PHE A 350 -0.07 10.08 -42.97
CA PHE A 350 0.61 9.01 -43.69
C PHE A 350 -0.16 8.56 -44.95
N PRO A 351 -0.42 9.45 -45.92
CA PRO A 351 -1.23 9.13 -47.09
C PRO A 351 -0.66 7.94 -47.90
N ASP A 352 0.67 7.86 -48.02
CA ASP A 352 1.34 6.83 -48.82
C ASP A 352 1.31 5.43 -48.20
N ARG A 353 1.11 5.34 -46.87
CA ARG A 353 1.02 4.08 -46.11
C ARG A 353 -0.38 3.81 -45.57
N PHE A 354 -1.36 4.63 -45.95
CA PHE A 354 -2.68 4.61 -45.32
C PHE A 354 -3.39 3.25 -45.47
N ASP A 355 -3.30 2.61 -46.63
CA ASP A 355 -3.97 1.31 -46.85
C ASP A 355 -3.40 0.21 -45.94
N GLU A 356 -2.10 0.20 -45.70
CA GLU A 356 -1.43 -0.73 -44.79
C GLU A 356 -1.90 -0.50 -43.34
N ILE A 357 -1.86 0.76 -42.89
CA ILE A 357 -2.29 1.17 -41.55
C ILE A 357 -3.77 0.84 -41.34
N ARG A 358 -4.63 1.16 -42.33
CA ARG A 358 -6.06 0.91 -42.28
C ARG A 358 -6.37 -0.56 -42.11
N GLN A 359 -5.71 -1.43 -42.86
CA GLN A 359 -5.89 -2.87 -42.73
C GLN A 359 -5.51 -3.38 -41.33
N ALA A 360 -4.37 -2.93 -40.79
CA ALA A 360 -3.92 -3.35 -39.46
C ALA A 360 -4.84 -2.85 -38.34
N VAL A 361 -5.23 -1.57 -38.38
CA VAL A 361 -6.13 -0.95 -37.39
C VAL A 361 -7.49 -1.65 -37.38
N LEU A 362 -8.10 -1.87 -38.55
CA LEU A 362 -9.40 -2.55 -38.63
C LEU A 362 -9.31 -4.01 -38.15
N MET A 363 -8.28 -4.75 -38.57
CA MET A 363 -8.06 -6.12 -38.09
C MET A 363 -7.89 -6.17 -36.57
N GLN A 364 -7.13 -5.24 -35.99
CA GLN A 364 -6.91 -5.18 -34.54
C GLN A 364 -8.19 -4.75 -33.81
N HIS A 365 -8.98 -3.86 -34.40
CA HIS A 365 -10.25 -3.41 -33.85
C HIS A 365 -11.27 -4.55 -33.79
N ASP A 366 -11.40 -5.34 -34.86
CA ASP A 366 -12.28 -6.51 -34.87
C ASP A 366 -11.88 -7.53 -33.79
N LYS A 367 -10.58 -7.83 -33.66
CA LYS A 367 -10.04 -8.70 -32.60
C LYS A 367 -10.34 -8.16 -31.20
N LEU A 368 -10.23 -6.85 -31.01
CA LEU A 368 -10.59 -6.22 -29.74
C LEU A 368 -12.07 -6.43 -29.43
N LEU A 369 -12.96 -6.20 -30.38
CA LEU A 369 -14.41 -6.35 -30.18
C LEU A 369 -14.79 -7.80 -29.85
N GLU A 370 -14.15 -8.79 -30.46
CA GLU A 370 -14.31 -10.20 -30.10
C GLU A 370 -13.85 -10.46 -28.66
N LYS A 371 -12.63 -10.02 -28.32
CA LYS A 371 -12.07 -10.18 -26.97
C LYS A 371 -12.95 -9.53 -25.90
N LEU A 372 -13.50 -8.33 -26.16
CA LEU A 372 -14.37 -7.63 -25.21
C LEU A 372 -15.68 -8.39 -24.97
N LYS A 373 -16.28 -8.99 -26.00
CA LYS A 373 -17.48 -9.84 -25.84
C LYS A 373 -17.20 -11.07 -25.01
N GLU A 374 -16.06 -11.73 -25.22
CA GLU A 374 -15.63 -12.87 -24.42
C GLU A 374 -15.42 -12.48 -22.96
N LEU A 375 -14.71 -11.37 -22.72
CA LEU A 375 -14.47 -10.87 -21.36
C LEU A 375 -15.77 -10.48 -20.65
N ASP A 376 -16.68 -9.77 -21.31
CA ASP A 376 -17.97 -9.37 -20.72
C ASP A 376 -18.82 -10.60 -20.38
N HIS A 377 -18.81 -11.63 -21.24
CA HIS A 377 -19.49 -12.89 -20.98
C HIS A 377 -18.91 -13.66 -19.78
N GLU A 378 -17.58 -13.82 -19.72
CA GLU A 378 -16.92 -14.53 -18.62
C GLU A 378 -17.06 -13.76 -17.30
N TYR A 379 -16.97 -12.43 -17.34
CA TYR A 379 -17.20 -11.59 -16.16
C TYR A 379 -18.65 -11.70 -15.67
N ALA A 380 -19.64 -11.61 -16.56
CA ALA A 380 -21.05 -11.77 -16.21
C ALA A 380 -21.34 -13.16 -15.60
N LYS A 381 -20.71 -14.21 -16.13
CA LYS A 381 -20.81 -15.57 -15.60
C LYS A 381 -20.16 -15.72 -14.22
N LEU A 382 -19.00 -15.12 -14.01
CA LEU A 382 -18.35 -15.07 -12.70
C LEU A 382 -19.21 -14.32 -11.68
N MET A 383 -19.75 -13.16 -12.05
CA MET A 383 -20.62 -12.39 -11.18
C MET A 383 -21.93 -13.12 -10.88
N GLN A 384 -22.52 -13.78 -11.88
CA GLN A 384 -23.70 -14.62 -11.65
C GLN A 384 -23.38 -15.78 -10.70
N LYS A 385 -22.22 -16.43 -10.85
CA LYS A 385 -21.78 -17.48 -9.93
C LYS A 385 -21.60 -16.94 -8.51
N ILE A 386 -20.99 -15.76 -8.34
CA ILE A 386 -20.86 -15.11 -7.04
C ILE A 386 -22.24 -14.79 -6.45
N LEU A 387 -23.16 -14.25 -7.25
CA LEU A 387 -24.53 -13.96 -6.84
C LEU A 387 -25.31 -15.23 -6.49
N ASP A 388 -25.13 -16.31 -7.25
CA ASP A 388 -25.76 -17.61 -7.02
C ASP A 388 -25.20 -18.27 -5.75
N GLU A 389 -23.89 -18.18 -5.49
CA GLU A 389 -23.26 -18.66 -4.25
C GLU A 389 -23.69 -17.82 -3.04
N GLN A 390 -23.85 -16.50 -3.21
CA GLN A 390 -24.38 -15.59 -2.20
C GLN A 390 -25.90 -15.76 -1.97
N SER A 391 -26.66 -16.25 -2.95
CA SER A 391 -28.10 -16.45 -2.81
C SER A 391 -28.49 -17.88 -2.42
N ALA A 392 -27.64 -18.87 -2.70
CA ALA A 392 -27.78 -20.25 -2.22
C ALA A 392 -27.42 -20.41 -0.73
N THR A 393 -26.70 -19.45 -0.15
CA THR A 393 -26.32 -19.46 1.26
C THR A 393 -26.29 -18.02 1.79
N VAL A 394 -27.30 -17.67 2.60
CA VAL A 394 -27.24 -16.65 3.66
C VAL A 394 -27.42 -15.17 3.25
N GLN A 395 -28.41 -14.50 3.89
CA GLN A 395 -28.56 -13.04 3.96
C GLN A 395 -27.21 -12.35 4.16
N GLN A 396 -26.74 -11.52 3.21
CA GLN A 396 -25.61 -10.57 3.35
C GLN A 396 -24.83 -10.69 4.68
N ARG A 397 -24.09 -11.79 4.88
CA ARG A 397 -23.27 -11.96 6.07
C ARG A 397 -21.86 -11.52 5.68
N PRO A 398 -21.24 -10.60 6.43
CA PRO A 398 -19.87 -10.18 6.15
C PRO A 398 -18.96 -11.41 6.16
N LEU A 399 -18.00 -11.46 5.23
CA LEU A 399 -16.96 -12.48 5.21
C LEU A 399 -16.23 -12.43 6.56
N PHE A 400 -16.47 -13.41 7.43
CA PHE A 400 -15.85 -13.47 8.74
C PHE A 400 -14.33 -13.69 8.58
N LYS A 401 -13.52 -12.73 9.03
CA LYS A 401 -12.06 -12.90 9.05
C LYS A 401 -11.66 -13.51 10.38
N MET A 402 -10.65 -14.38 10.37
CA MET A 402 -10.18 -15.02 11.61
C MET A 402 -9.65 -14.01 12.65
N SER A 403 -9.25 -12.82 12.21
CA SER A 403 -8.93 -11.66 13.07
C SER A 403 -10.10 -11.19 13.93
N ASP A 404 -11.33 -11.38 13.47
CA ASP A 404 -12.55 -10.86 14.12
C ASP A 404 -12.83 -11.58 15.45
N LEU A 405 -12.26 -12.77 15.65
CA LEU A 405 -12.27 -13.49 16.93
C LEU A 405 -11.67 -12.66 18.09
N ARG A 406 -10.80 -11.68 17.78
CA ARG A 406 -10.19 -10.77 18.77
C ARG A 406 -11.21 -9.82 19.39
N HIS A 407 -12.30 -9.52 18.69
CA HIS A 407 -13.31 -8.54 19.11
C HIS A 407 -14.55 -9.19 19.73
N LEU A 408 -14.52 -10.51 19.99
CA LEU A 408 -15.62 -11.20 20.63
C LEU A 408 -15.87 -10.66 22.04
N ASN A 409 -17.11 -10.25 22.30
CA ASN A 409 -17.57 -9.84 23.62
C ASN A 409 -18.22 -11.01 24.37
N ALA A 410 -18.07 -11.01 25.70
CA ALA A 410 -18.56 -12.11 26.55
C ALA A 410 -20.09 -12.25 26.56
N CYS A 411 -20.82 -11.20 26.13
CA CYS A 411 -22.28 -11.13 26.20
C CYS A 411 -22.98 -11.46 24.87
N ASP A 412 -22.23 -11.56 23.77
CA ASP A 412 -22.81 -11.82 22.46
C ASP A 412 -22.73 -13.32 22.13
N PRO A 413 -23.82 -13.94 21.64
CA PRO A 413 -23.75 -15.31 21.15
C PRO A 413 -22.76 -15.38 19.97
N LEU A 414 -21.89 -16.39 19.98
CA LEU A 414 -20.97 -16.63 18.86
C LEU A 414 -21.78 -16.84 17.57
N PRO A 415 -21.47 -16.11 16.49
CA PRO A 415 -22.00 -16.39 15.15
C PRO A 415 -21.88 -17.87 14.78
N ASP A 416 -22.88 -18.39 14.07
CA ASP A 416 -22.95 -19.81 13.67
C ASP A 416 -21.69 -20.26 12.90
N GLU A 417 -21.15 -19.42 12.01
CA GLU A 417 -19.91 -19.73 11.28
C GLU A 417 -18.71 -19.92 12.21
N ILE A 418 -18.60 -19.08 13.25
CA ILE A 418 -17.53 -19.22 14.26
C ILE A 418 -17.73 -20.53 15.03
N ASN A 419 -18.97 -20.87 15.37
CA ASN A 419 -19.24 -22.12 16.07
C ASN A 419 -18.81 -23.33 15.24
N GLU A 420 -19.14 -23.38 13.95
CA GLU A 420 -18.73 -24.47 13.05
C GLU A 420 -17.21 -24.58 12.90
N VAL A 421 -16.52 -23.44 12.73
CA VAL A 421 -15.05 -23.40 12.67
C VAL A 421 -14.45 -23.86 14.00
N MET A 422 -14.95 -23.37 15.13
CA MET A 422 -14.49 -23.76 16.47
C MET A 422 -14.72 -25.25 16.74
N ASP A 423 -15.83 -25.83 16.29
CA ASP A 423 -16.13 -27.26 16.43
C ASP A 423 -15.19 -28.12 15.58
N SER A 424 -14.97 -27.72 14.32
CA SER A 424 -14.02 -28.39 13.43
C SER A 424 -12.59 -28.35 13.96
N VAL A 425 -12.17 -27.20 14.46
CA VAL A 425 -10.85 -27.02 15.08
C VAL A 425 -10.75 -27.79 16.39
N ALA A 426 -11.76 -27.73 17.26
CA ALA A 426 -11.79 -28.51 18.50
C ALA A 426 -11.64 -30.02 18.23
N HIS A 427 -12.35 -30.54 17.21
CA HIS A 427 -12.25 -31.93 16.80
C HIS A 427 -10.82 -32.30 16.37
N SER A 428 -10.20 -31.43 15.56
CA SER A 428 -8.82 -31.63 15.07
C SER A 428 -7.77 -31.51 16.19
N LEU A 429 -7.99 -30.62 17.15
CA LEU A 429 -7.09 -30.38 18.26
C LEU A 429 -7.19 -31.45 19.35
N LYS A 430 -8.37 -32.04 19.59
CA LYS A 430 -8.60 -33.01 20.67
C LYS A 430 -7.62 -34.19 20.65
N ALA A 431 -7.44 -34.82 19.48
CA ALA A 431 -6.49 -35.93 19.31
C ALA A 431 -5.02 -35.48 19.49
N SER A 432 -4.70 -34.26 19.03
CA SER A 432 -3.35 -33.71 19.10
C SER A 432 -2.94 -33.31 20.51
N ILE A 433 -3.87 -32.71 21.28
CA ILE A 433 -3.69 -32.34 22.68
C ILE A 433 -3.55 -33.59 23.53
N GLN A 434 -4.39 -34.61 23.32
CA GLN A 434 -4.29 -35.87 24.05
C GLN A 434 -2.90 -36.52 23.85
N LYS A 435 -2.43 -36.57 22.60
CA LYS A 435 -1.08 -37.07 22.28
C LYS A 435 0.04 -36.24 22.89
N LEU A 436 -0.12 -34.91 22.98
CA LEU A 436 0.83 -34.04 23.67
C LEU A 436 0.84 -34.34 25.18
N MET A 437 -0.32 -34.45 25.82
CA MET A 437 -0.43 -34.76 27.25
C MET A 437 0.16 -36.13 27.59
N GLU A 438 0.02 -37.12 26.70
CA GLU A 438 0.63 -38.44 26.85
C GLU A 438 2.16 -38.42 26.67
N SER A 439 2.68 -37.59 25.77
CA SER A 439 4.12 -37.47 25.48
C SER A 439 4.86 -36.53 26.43
N THR A 440 4.14 -35.72 27.21
CA THR A 440 4.71 -34.73 28.13
C THR A 440 4.15 -34.90 29.56
N PRO A 441 4.33 -36.07 30.20
CA PRO A 441 3.76 -36.35 31.52
C PRO A 441 4.25 -35.40 32.61
N GLU A 442 5.40 -34.75 32.39
CA GLU A 442 5.95 -33.71 33.27
C GLU A 442 5.07 -32.46 33.39
N LEU A 443 4.18 -32.22 32.41
CA LEU A 443 3.18 -31.14 32.45
C LEU A 443 1.94 -31.52 33.26
N ASN A 444 1.65 -32.81 33.40
CA ASN A 444 0.50 -33.28 34.17
C ASN A 444 0.76 -33.12 35.67
N GLY A 445 -0.02 -32.25 36.33
CA GLY A 445 0.12 -31.94 37.75
C GLY A 445 0.97 -30.71 38.07
N GLN A 446 1.48 -30.00 37.06
CA GLN A 446 2.11 -28.70 37.24
C GLN A 446 1.05 -27.61 37.50
N GLY A 447 1.38 -26.67 38.38
CA GLY A 447 0.53 -25.52 38.64
C GLY A 447 0.50 -24.52 37.47
N ALA A 448 -0.52 -23.66 37.46
CA ALA A 448 -0.70 -22.61 36.45
C ALA A 448 0.57 -21.76 36.22
N ASP A 449 1.32 -21.44 37.28
CA ASP A 449 2.56 -20.65 37.20
C ASP A 449 3.63 -21.29 36.32
N TYR A 450 3.84 -22.60 36.44
CA TYR A 450 4.83 -23.31 35.64
C TYR A 450 4.46 -23.29 34.15
N ILE A 451 3.17 -23.47 33.85
CA ILE A 451 2.66 -23.46 32.48
C ILE A 451 2.80 -22.06 31.88
N ARG A 452 2.46 -20.99 32.62
CA ARG A 452 2.65 -19.59 32.18
C ARG A 452 4.10 -19.28 31.86
N VAL A 453 5.03 -19.65 32.74
CA VAL A 453 6.47 -19.50 32.49
C VAL A 453 6.90 -20.23 31.21
N THR A 454 6.34 -21.42 30.96
CA THR A 454 6.62 -22.19 29.74
C THR A 454 6.06 -21.50 28.50
N ILE A 455 4.85 -20.93 28.58
CA ILE A 455 4.26 -20.12 27.50
C ILE A 455 5.18 -18.94 27.18
N TYR A 456 5.63 -18.17 28.16
CA TYR A 456 6.53 -17.02 27.92
C TYR A 456 7.80 -17.44 27.18
N LYS A 457 8.44 -18.53 27.62
CA LYS A 457 9.66 -19.05 27.00
C LYS A 457 9.42 -19.53 25.57
N GLN A 458 8.33 -20.26 25.33
CA GLN A 458 7.99 -20.75 23.98
C GLN A 458 7.62 -19.61 23.05
N SER A 459 6.79 -18.67 23.49
CA SER A 459 6.42 -17.50 22.69
C SER A 459 7.65 -16.68 22.32
N ARG A 460 8.56 -16.43 23.27
CA ARG A 460 9.84 -15.76 22.97
C ARG A 460 10.67 -16.53 21.96
N HIS A 461 10.87 -17.83 22.17
CA HIS A 461 11.68 -18.67 21.28
C HIS A 461 11.15 -18.68 19.84
N ARG A 462 9.84 -18.53 19.69
CA ARG A 462 9.13 -18.55 18.40
C ARG A 462 8.77 -17.17 17.88
N HIS A 463 9.26 -16.11 18.52
CA HIS A 463 8.97 -14.72 18.16
C HIS A 463 7.45 -14.41 18.09
N ILE A 464 6.65 -15.04 18.95
CA ILE A 464 5.23 -14.75 19.10
C ILE A 464 5.09 -13.56 20.04
N ALA A 465 4.58 -12.46 19.50
CA ALA A 465 4.19 -11.27 20.25
C ALA A 465 2.67 -11.23 20.41
N LEU A 466 2.21 -10.83 21.59
CA LEU A 466 0.80 -10.57 21.88
C LEU A 466 0.63 -9.13 22.36
N THR A 467 -0.59 -8.60 22.31
CA THR A 467 -0.89 -7.31 22.92
C THR A 467 -0.79 -7.37 24.45
N GLU A 468 -0.73 -6.20 25.09
CA GLU A 468 -0.86 -6.09 26.55
C GLU A 468 -2.13 -6.77 27.08
N ALA A 469 -3.23 -6.74 26.32
CA ALA A 469 -4.48 -7.40 26.71
C ALA A 469 -4.37 -8.94 26.59
N GLY A 470 -3.78 -9.43 25.50
CA GLY A 470 -3.50 -10.85 25.30
C GLY A 470 -2.64 -11.44 26.42
N TRP A 471 -1.57 -10.74 26.81
CA TRP A 471 -0.78 -11.17 27.95
C TRP A 471 -1.51 -11.07 29.28
N ARG A 472 -2.30 -10.01 29.51
CA ARG A 472 -3.00 -9.78 30.77
C ARG A 472 -3.95 -10.92 31.13
N TRP A 473 -4.70 -11.46 30.17
CA TRP A 473 -5.62 -12.56 30.49
C TRP A 473 -4.86 -13.86 30.75
N ILE A 474 -3.77 -14.15 30.02
CA ILE A 474 -2.89 -15.29 30.30
C ILE A 474 -2.30 -15.18 31.71
N ASP A 475 -1.87 -13.98 32.11
CA ASP A 475 -1.31 -13.69 33.43
C ASP A 475 -2.34 -13.81 34.56
N GLN A 476 -3.64 -13.75 34.25
CA GLN A 476 -4.74 -13.85 35.23
C GLN A 476 -5.43 -15.21 35.23
N GLU A 477 -5.22 -16.03 34.20
CA GLU A 477 -5.86 -17.34 34.05
C GLU A 477 -5.41 -18.33 35.13
N THR A 478 -6.39 -19.08 35.63
CA THR A 478 -6.22 -20.11 36.67
C THR A 478 -6.67 -21.50 36.21
N ASP A 479 -7.50 -21.63 35.16
CA ASP A 479 -7.82 -22.94 34.57
C ASP A 479 -6.59 -23.47 33.83
N VAL A 480 -6.01 -24.52 34.42
CA VAL A 480 -4.87 -25.26 33.87
C VAL A 480 -5.17 -25.76 32.45
N ASN A 481 -6.41 -26.14 32.13
CA ASN A 481 -6.74 -26.64 30.79
C ASN A 481 -6.65 -25.53 29.73
N THR A 482 -7.13 -24.33 30.05
CA THR A 482 -7.02 -23.16 29.17
C THR A 482 -5.56 -22.80 28.93
N LEU A 483 -4.74 -22.81 29.99
CA LEU A 483 -3.29 -22.56 29.88
C LEU A 483 -2.56 -23.65 29.07
N LEU A 484 -2.94 -24.92 29.22
CA LEU A 484 -2.37 -26.01 28.41
C LEU A 484 -2.74 -25.87 26.94
N LEU A 485 -3.97 -25.44 26.63
CA LEU A 485 -4.39 -25.13 25.26
C LEU A 485 -3.58 -23.96 24.67
N ALA A 486 -3.40 -22.88 25.44
CA ALA A 486 -2.55 -21.76 25.04
C ALA A 486 -1.10 -22.23 24.80
N LEU A 487 -0.55 -23.06 25.69
CA LEU A 487 0.78 -23.66 25.54
C LEU A 487 0.88 -24.53 24.27
N PHE A 488 -0.17 -25.31 23.97
CA PHE A 488 -0.22 -26.12 22.75
C PHE A 488 -0.18 -25.23 21.50
N LEU A 489 -0.98 -24.18 21.47
CA LEU A 489 -1.06 -23.24 20.34
C LEU A 489 0.27 -22.53 20.09
N VAL A 490 0.97 -22.08 21.13
CA VAL A 490 2.32 -21.52 20.96
C VAL A 490 3.35 -22.59 20.58
N SER A 491 3.07 -23.87 20.84
CA SER A 491 3.96 -25.01 20.56
C SER A 491 3.81 -25.61 19.16
N ILE A 492 2.83 -25.20 18.35
CA ILE A 492 2.72 -25.61 16.93
C ILE A 492 3.70 -24.81 16.05
N MET A 493 4.48 -25.51 15.21
CA MET A 493 5.49 -24.91 14.32
C MET A 493 4.95 -24.55 12.92
N ASP A 494 3.65 -24.27 12.82
CA ASP A 494 3.03 -23.84 11.57
C ASP A 494 3.13 -22.31 11.46
N ASN A 495 3.69 -21.84 10.34
CA ASN A 495 3.87 -20.43 10.02
C ASN A 495 3.03 -20.00 8.81
N SER A 496 2.05 -20.82 8.39
CA SER A 496 1.04 -20.39 7.43
C SER A 496 0.28 -19.19 7.99
N GLN A 497 -0.04 -18.23 7.11
CA GLN A 497 -0.68 -16.99 7.54
C GLN A 497 -2.02 -17.25 8.23
N ASP A 498 -2.80 -18.21 7.73
CA ASP A 498 -4.09 -18.60 8.30
C ASP A 498 -3.94 -19.12 9.73
N PHE A 499 -2.98 -20.01 9.96
CA PHE A 499 -2.72 -20.52 11.30
C PHE A 499 -2.16 -19.45 12.23
N VAL A 500 -1.26 -18.58 11.76
CA VAL A 500 -0.73 -17.46 12.56
C VAL A 500 -1.85 -16.52 12.99
N ASN A 501 -2.74 -16.16 12.06
CA ASN A 501 -3.90 -15.32 12.33
C ASN A 501 -4.83 -15.98 13.36
N PHE A 502 -5.15 -17.26 13.16
CA PHE A 502 -5.97 -18.05 14.07
C PHE A 502 -5.37 -18.15 15.48
N ARG A 503 -4.10 -18.57 15.57
CA ARG A 503 -3.36 -18.69 16.83
C ARG A 503 -3.35 -17.37 17.59
N ASN A 504 -2.97 -16.28 16.91
CA ASN A 504 -2.91 -14.98 17.55
C ASN A 504 -4.31 -14.54 17.99
N ALA A 505 -5.34 -14.73 17.15
CA ALA A 505 -6.69 -14.35 17.51
C ALA A 505 -7.23 -15.06 18.76
N LEU A 506 -6.93 -16.36 18.94
CA LEU A 506 -7.23 -17.08 20.18
C LEU A 506 -6.42 -16.58 21.36
N LEU A 507 -5.12 -16.37 21.19
CA LEU A 507 -4.23 -15.90 22.25
C LEU A 507 -4.52 -14.45 22.68
N GLU A 508 -5.19 -13.66 21.85
CA GLU A 508 -5.64 -12.30 22.17
C GLU A 508 -7.02 -12.27 22.85
N SER A 509 -7.81 -13.35 22.78
CA SER A 509 -9.19 -13.40 23.28
C SER A 509 -9.43 -14.55 24.24
N HIS A 510 -9.51 -14.22 25.54
CA HIS A 510 -9.88 -15.17 26.59
C HIS A 510 -11.24 -15.86 26.29
N ILE A 511 -12.21 -15.14 25.73
CA ILE A 511 -13.54 -15.67 25.40
C ILE A 511 -13.44 -16.72 24.30
N ALA A 512 -12.70 -16.42 23.22
CA ALA A 512 -12.48 -17.37 22.13
C ALA A 512 -11.72 -18.62 22.63
N MET A 513 -10.71 -18.42 23.48
CA MET A 513 -9.94 -19.50 24.07
C MET A 513 -10.81 -20.39 24.98
N ALA A 514 -11.63 -19.80 25.85
CA ALA A 514 -12.53 -20.52 26.74
C ALA A 514 -13.59 -21.30 25.94
N ALA A 515 -14.15 -20.70 24.90
CA ALA A 515 -15.12 -21.32 24.01
C ALA A 515 -14.53 -22.52 23.23
N LEU A 516 -13.25 -22.45 22.85
CA LEU A 516 -12.55 -23.59 22.26
C LEU A 516 -12.26 -24.67 23.30
N CYS A 517 -11.81 -24.27 24.50
CA CYS A 517 -11.51 -25.20 25.58
C CYS A 517 -12.76 -25.98 26.02
N SER A 518 -13.94 -25.36 26.05
CA SER A 518 -15.19 -26.03 26.43
C SER A 518 -15.65 -27.08 25.42
N ARG A 519 -15.25 -26.97 24.15
CA ARG A 519 -15.56 -27.93 23.08
C ARG A 519 -14.59 -29.10 23.03
N ILE A 520 -13.37 -28.89 23.50
CA ILE A 520 -12.34 -29.93 23.56
C ILE A 520 -12.60 -30.88 24.72
N LYS A 521 -13.04 -30.36 25.88
CA LYS A 521 -13.54 -31.14 27.02
C LYS A 521 -14.67 -32.04 26.53
#